data_AF-A0A0D0BYN8-F1
#
_entry.id   AF-A0A0D0BYN8-F1
#
_cell.length_a   1.000
_cell.length_b   1.000
_cell.length_c   1.000
_cell.angle_alpha   90.00
_cell.angle_beta   90.00
_cell.angle_gamma   90.00
#
_symmetry.space_group_name_H-M   'P 1'
#
loop_
_entity.id
_entity.type
_entity.pdbx_description
1 polymer ?
#
loop_
_entity_poly.entity_id
_entity_poly.type
_entity_poly.pdbx_seq_one_letter_code
_entity_poly.pdbx_strand_id
1 'polypeptide(L)'
;PINNFLKCPNNKDLKKHKLSQMEWKVLQDFEAILEVPHNSIQALSSKRLLTVCNYLKLFEKLYVDWERMSKNPNNAQLAPFIQEGLRWVAKYDNHMSDTKAYLISMHRCFL
;
A
#
# COMPACT_ATOMS: atom_id res chain seq x y z
N PRO A 1 1.86 -26.51 8.44
CA PRO A 1 3.30 -26.21 8.26
C PRO A 1 3.96 -25.53 9.48
N ILE A 2 3.57 -24.29 9.82
CA ILE A 2 4.15 -23.53 10.96
C ILE A 2 3.95 -24.24 12.31
N ASN A 3 2.76 -24.78 12.57
CA ASN A 3 2.50 -25.51 13.82
C ASN A 3 3.37 -26.77 13.98
N ASN A 4 3.74 -27.43 12.88
CA ASN A 4 4.63 -28.59 12.92
C ASN A 4 6.09 -28.14 13.11
N PHE A 5 6.51 -27.06 12.46
CA PHE A 5 7.82 -26.44 12.65
C PHE A 5 8.07 -26.02 14.11
N LEU A 6 7.06 -25.44 14.78
CA LEU A 6 7.14 -25.03 16.18
C LEU A 6 7.12 -26.20 17.18
N LYS A 7 6.75 -27.42 16.74
CA LYS A 7 6.80 -28.62 17.59
C LYS A 7 8.22 -29.21 17.68
N CYS A 8 9.13 -28.85 16.78
CA CYS A 8 10.51 -29.33 16.80
C CYS A 8 11.24 -28.89 18.09
N PRO A 9 11.99 -29.78 18.76
CA PRO A 9 12.71 -29.47 20.00
C PRO A 9 13.67 -28.28 19.88
N ASN A 10 14.36 -28.15 18.74
CA ASN A 10 15.27 -27.04 18.45
C ASN A 10 14.57 -25.67 18.33
N ASN A 11 13.24 -25.66 18.18
CA ASN A 11 12.44 -24.46 17.96
C ASN A 11 11.56 -24.12 19.16
N LYS A 12 11.79 -24.75 20.33
CA LYS A 12 10.96 -24.54 21.53
C LYS A 12 10.90 -23.07 21.93
N ASP A 13 12.01 -22.34 21.82
CA ASP A 13 12.07 -20.93 22.15
C ASP A 13 11.23 -20.05 21.23
N LEU A 14 10.93 -20.51 20.01
CA LEU A 14 10.10 -19.78 19.05
C LEU A 14 8.60 -19.88 19.36
N LYS A 15 8.18 -20.85 20.20
CA LYS A 15 6.76 -20.98 20.58
C LYS A 15 6.22 -19.74 21.28
N LYS A 16 7.06 -19.02 22.04
CA LYS A 16 6.69 -17.78 22.72
C LYS A 16 6.37 -16.62 21.77
N HIS A 17 6.82 -16.72 20.52
CA HIS A 17 6.56 -15.74 19.46
C HIS A 17 5.38 -16.15 18.57
N LYS A 18 4.68 -17.23 18.90
CA LYS A 18 3.52 -17.66 18.13
C LYS A 18 2.39 -16.64 18.31
N LEU A 19 2.04 -15.98 17.21
CA LEU A 19 0.92 -15.08 17.15
C LEU A 19 -0.40 -15.84 17.39
N SER A 20 -1.26 -15.21 18.18
CA SER A 20 -2.67 -15.55 18.33
C SER A 20 -3.43 -15.36 17.01
N GLN A 21 -4.64 -15.92 16.95
CA GLN A 21 -5.49 -15.77 15.77
C GLN A 21 -5.81 -14.29 15.46
N MET A 22 -5.93 -13.47 16.51
CA MET A 22 -6.21 -12.04 16.36
C MET A 22 -5.00 -11.30 15.79
N GLU A 23 -3.80 -11.58 16.30
CA GLU A 23 -2.56 -10.97 15.78
C GLU A 23 -2.31 -11.37 14.31
N TRP A 24 -2.60 -12.62 13.93
CA TRP A 24 -2.59 -13.02 12.53
C TRP A 24 -3.57 -12.23 11.68
N LYS A 25 -4.79 -12.01 12.17
CA LYS A 25 -5.79 -11.21 11.47
C LYS A 25 -5.30 -9.77 11.27
N VAL A 26 -4.72 -9.16 12.30
CA VAL A 26 -4.14 -7.81 12.19
C VAL A 26 -3.03 -7.75 11.13
N LEU A 27 -2.17 -8.77 11.05
CA LEU A 27 -1.15 -8.83 9.98
C LEU A 27 -1.77 -8.95 8.59
N GLN A 28 -2.83 -9.74 8.42
CA GLN A 28 -3.54 -9.85 7.15
C GLN A 28 -4.24 -8.55 6.77
N ASP A 29 -4.78 -7.83 7.76
CA ASP A 29 -5.35 -6.50 7.59
C ASP A 29 -4.29 -5.51 7.07
N PHE A 30 -3.08 -5.53 7.64
CA PHE A 30 -1.96 -4.72 7.14
C PHE A 30 -1.47 -5.16 5.76
N GLU A 31 -1.37 -6.46 5.51
CA GLU A 31 -1.02 -7.02 4.20
C GLU A 31 -1.97 -6.48 3.12
N ALA A 32 -3.28 -6.55 3.34
CA ALA A 32 -4.28 -6.04 2.41
C ALA A 32 -4.14 -4.53 2.15
N ILE A 33 -3.85 -3.73 3.18
CA ILE A 33 -3.63 -2.28 3.03
C ILE A 33 -2.37 -2.01 2.21
N LEU A 34 -1.29 -2.76 2.45
CA LEU A 34 0.03 -2.58 1.84
C LEU A 34 0.14 -3.23 0.44
N GLU A 35 -0.74 -4.15 0.10
CA GLU A 35 -0.79 -4.76 -1.23
C GLU A 35 -1.12 -3.72 -2.32
N VAL A 36 -2.01 -2.77 -2.02
CA VAL A 36 -2.36 -1.67 -2.94
C VAL A 36 -1.15 -0.84 -3.37
N PRO A 37 -0.37 -0.22 -2.45
CA PRO A 37 0.82 0.52 -2.84
C PRO A 37 1.92 -0.38 -3.40
N HIS A 38 2.04 -1.63 -2.92
CA HIS A 38 2.99 -2.59 -3.45
C HIS A 38 2.80 -2.81 -4.96
N ASN A 39 1.56 -3.03 -5.40
CA ASN A 39 1.23 -3.23 -6.80
C ASN A 39 1.63 -2.02 -7.67
N SER A 40 1.39 -0.80 -7.18
CA SER A 40 1.82 0.42 -7.87
C SER A 40 3.34 0.55 -7.91
N ILE A 41 4.06 0.28 -6.81
CA ILE A 41 5.52 0.33 -6.75
C ILE A 41 6.16 -0.73 -7.65
N GLN A 42 5.61 -1.94 -7.68
CA GLN A 42 6.08 -3.03 -8.53
C GLN A 42 5.88 -2.68 -10.02
N ALA A 43 4.74 -2.08 -10.38
CA ALA A 43 4.49 -1.59 -11.73
C ALA A 43 5.43 -0.45 -12.15
N LEU A 44 5.84 0.41 -11.20
CA LEU A 44 6.86 1.43 -11.46
C LEU A 44 8.24 0.80 -11.64
N SER A 45 8.60 -0.14 -10.77
CA SER A 45 9.93 -0.77 -10.74
C SER A 45 10.20 -1.66 -11.96
N SER A 46 9.16 -2.24 -12.56
CA SER A 46 9.29 -3.08 -13.76
C SER A 46 9.51 -2.28 -15.05
N LYS A 47 9.31 -0.95 -15.03
CA LYS A 47 9.49 -0.11 -16.22
C LYS A 47 10.95 0.30 -16.39
N ARG A 48 11.54 -0.11 -17.51
CA ARG A 48 12.89 0.31 -17.94
C ARG A 48 13.06 1.82 -18.10
N LEU A 49 11.98 2.52 -18.49
CA LEU A 49 11.94 3.97 -18.65
C LEU A 49 10.66 4.51 -17.99
N LEU A 50 10.83 5.08 -16.81
CA LEU A 50 9.75 5.74 -16.09
C LEU A 50 9.58 7.15 -16.65
N THR A 51 8.46 7.42 -17.30
CA THR A 51 8.06 8.79 -17.61
C THR A 51 7.28 9.35 -16.44
N VAL A 52 7.37 10.67 -16.21
CA VAL A 52 6.57 11.34 -15.18
C VAL A 52 5.08 11.05 -15.38
N CYS A 53 4.59 11.02 -16.62
CA CYS A 53 3.20 10.63 -16.91
C CYS A 53 2.82 9.23 -16.43
N ASN A 54 3.69 8.25 -16.63
CA ASN A 54 3.43 6.89 -16.18
C ASN A 54 3.43 6.79 -14.65
N TYR A 55 4.30 7.56 -14.00
CA TYR A 55 4.31 7.67 -12.54
C TYR A 55 3.00 8.27 -12.02
N LEU A 56 2.55 9.39 -12.60
CA LEU A 56 1.32 10.07 -12.21
C LEU A 56 0.08 9.18 -12.33
N LYS A 57 -0.06 8.45 -13.45
CA LYS A 57 -1.18 7.52 -13.64
C LYS A 57 -1.21 6.40 -12.60
N LEU A 58 -0.05 5.88 -12.19
CA LEU A 58 0.04 4.83 -11.17
C LEU A 58 -0.17 5.38 -9.76
N PHE A 59 0.26 6.62 -9.52
CA PHE A 59 0.01 7.33 -8.26
C PHE A 59 -1.48 7.66 -8.07
N GLU A 60 -2.15 8.17 -9.10
CA GLU A 60 -3.59 8.41 -9.10
C GLU A 60 -4.38 7.11 -8.89
N LYS A 61 -3.98 6.03 -9.57
CA LYS A 61 -4.59 4.71 -9.37
C LYS A 61 -4.47 4.24 -7.91
N LEU A 62 -3.29 4.39 -7.29
CA LEU A 62 -3.08 4.08 -5.88
C LEU A 62 -4.06 4.85 -4.97
N TYR A 63 -4.23 6.15 -5.22
CA TYR A 63 -5.17 6.98 -4.47
C TYR A 63 -6.61 6.47 -4.60
N VAL A 64 -7.06 6.21 -5.84
CA VAL A 64 -8.42 5.72 -6.12
C VAL A 64 -8.67 4.35 -5.49
N ASP A 65 -7.69 3.44 -5.56
CA ASP A 65 -7.82 2.09 -5.02
C ASP A 65 -7.91 2.12 -3.48
N TRP A 66 -7.09 2.94 -2.80
CA TRP A 66 -7.22 3.14 -1.36
C TRP A 66 -8.52 3.84 -0.95
N GLU A 67 -8.97 4.85 -1.71
CA GLU A 67 -10.23 5.53 -1.42
C GLU A 67 -11.42 4.55 -1.52
N ARG A 68 -11.44 3.71 -2.57
CA ARG A 68 -12.42 2.64 -2.74
C ARG A 68 -12.35 1.63 -1.59
N MET A 69 -11.15 1.22 -1.21
CA MET A 69 -10.92 0.28 -0.11
C MET A 69 -11.45 0.84 1.22
N SER A 70 -11.21 2.13 1.51
CA SER A 70 -11.67 2.79 2.73
C SER A 70 -13.19 2.97 2.79
N LYS A 71 -13.85 3.15 1.65
CA LYS A 71 -15.32 3.32 1.57
C LYS A 71 -16.08 2.00 1.62
N ASN A 72 -15.40 0.86 1.48
CA ASN A 72 -16.03 -0.45 1.52
C ASN A 72 -16.45 -0.82 2.96
N PRO A 73 -17.74 -1.07 3.25
CA PRO A 73 -18.20 -1.46 4.59
C PRO A 73 -17.50 -2.70 5.16
N ASN A 74 -17.08 -3.63 4.30
CA ASN A 74 -16.34 -4.83 4.72
C ASN A 74 -14.95 -4.51 5.28
N ASN A 75 -14.44 -3.32 5.00
CA ASN A 75 -13.12 -2.84 5.41
C ASN A 75 -13.22 -1.72 6.45
N ALA A 76 -14.36 -1.55 7.13
CA ALA A 76 -14.56 -0.45 8.09
C ALA A 76 -13.45 -0.39 9.16
N GLN A 77 -12.96 -1.56 9.60
CA GLN A 77 -11.85 -1.68 10.55
C GLN A 77 -10.49 -1.15 10.00
N LEU A 78 -10.33 -1.13 8.68
CA LEU A 78 -9.10 -0.70 7.99
C LEU A 78 -9.11 0.80 7.68
N ALA A 79 -10.30 1.41 7.62
CA ALA A 79 -10.50 2.79 7.19
C ALA A 79 -9.60 3.81 7.93
N PRO A 80 -9.39 3.75 9.26
CA PRO A 80 -8.51 4.71 9.95
C PRO A 80 -7.06 4.65 9.44
N PHE A 81 -6.56 3.45 9.16
CA PHE A 81 -5.19 3.24 8.67
C PHE A 81 -5.05 3.69 7.20
N ILE A 82 -6.05 3.39 6.39
CA ILE A 82 -6.08 3.82 4.98
C ILE A 82 -6.19 5.35 4.88
N GLN A 83 -7.00 5.98 5.73
CA GLN A 83 -7.13 7.44 5.78
C GLN A 83 -5.81 8.13 6.14
N GLU A 84 -5.03 7.57 7.06
CA GLU A 84 -3.69 8.08 7.35
C GLU A 84 -2.78 8.00 6.13
N GLY A 85 -2.83 6.88 5.38
CA GLY A 85 -2.12 6.75 4.10
C GLY A 85 -2.55 7.80 3.07
N LEU A 86 -3.86 7.99 2.90
CA LEU A 86 -4.43 9.01 2.00
C LEU A 86 -4.01 10.43 2.39
N ARG A 87 -3.91 10.74 3.68
CA ARG A 87 -3.41 12.03 4.18
C ARG A 87 -1.99 12.30 3.70
N TRP A 88 -1.12 11.29 3.74
CA TRP A 88 0.25 11.40 3.22
C TRP A 88 0.29 11.57 1.70
N VAL A 89 -0.54 10.82 0.97
CA VAL A 89 -0.66 10.93 -0.50
C VAL A 89 -1.11 12.34 -0.89
N ALA A 90 -2.12 12.89 -0.23
CA ALA A 90 -2.60 14.25 -0.48
C ALA A 90 -1.54 15.31 -0.17
N LYS A 91 -0.79 15.14 0.92
CA LYS A 91 0.33 16.03 1.25
C LYS A 91 1.41 16.00 0.16
N TYR A 92 1.74 14.82 -0.35
CA TYR A 92 2.71 14.66 -1.42
C TYR A 92 2.25 15.32 -2.72
N ASP A 93 0.97 15.15 -3.08
CA ASP A 93 0.39 15.80 -4.26
C ASP A 93 0.45 17.33 -4.17
N ASN A 94 0.10 17.89 -3.01
CA ASN A 94 0.22 19.33 -2.75
C ASN A 94 1.66 19.85 -2.88
N HIS A 95 2.66 19.07 -2.47
CA HIS A 95 4.06 19.47 -2.66
C HIS A 95 4.51 19.37 -4.12
N MET A 96 3.97 18.41 -4.88
CA MET A 96 4.35 18.20 -6.26
C MET A 96 3.69 19.17 -7.23
N SER A 97 2.46 19.62 -6.95
CA SER A 97 1.70 20.56 -7.77
C SER A 97 2.40 21.92 -7.94
N ASP A 98 3.26 22.31 -6.99
CA ASP A 98 4.09 23.52 -7.06
C ASP A 98 5.29 23.39 -8.02
N THR A 99 5.58 22.19 -8.54
CA THR A 99 6.73 21.95 -9.42
C THR A 99 6.33 22.08 -10.89
N LYS A 100 7.03 22.95 -11.64
CA LYS A 100 6.81 23.14 -13.09
C LYS A 100 6.83 21.84 -13.90
N ALA A 101 7.71 20.90 -13.54
CA ALA A 101 7.79 19.59 -14.18
C ALA A 101 6.51 18.75 -14.00
N TYR A 102 5.86 18.85 -12.83
CA TYR A 102 4.59 18.20 -12.55
C TYR A 102 3.47 18.79 -13.39
N LEU A 103 3.33 20.13 -13.40
CA LEU A 103 2.33 20.84 -14.20
C LEU A 103 2.43 20.52 -15.70
N ILE A 104 3.64 20.56 -16.26
CA ILE A 104 3.90 20.24 -17.67
C ILE A 104 3.57 18.79 -17.97
N SER A 105 3.90 17.87 -17.05
CA SER A 105 3.61 16.46 -17.21
C SER A 105 2.11 16.21 -17.18
N MET A 106 1.40 16.70 -16.15
CA MET A 106 -0.07 16.60 -16.05
C MET A 106 -0.76 17.06 -17.34
N HIS A 107 -0.41 18.25 -17.85
CA HIS A 107 -1.00 18.76 -19.09
C HIS A 107 -0.79 17.83 -20.30
N ARG A 108 0.34 17.12 -20.37
CA ARG A 108 0.66 16.15 -21.43
C ARG A 108 0.11 14.75 -21.20
N CYS A 109 -0.33 14.40 -20.00
CA CYS A 109 -0.86 13.06 -19.73
C CYS A 109 -2.38 12.96 -19.97
N PHE A 110 -3.08 14.10 -19.97
CA PHE A 110 -4.53 14.22 -20.12
C PHE A 110 -4.99 14.80 -21.47
N LEU A 111 -4.05 15.14 -22.36
CA LEU A 111 -4.26 15.43 -23.79
C LEU A 111 -3.74 14.25 -24.63
#